data_AF-A0A554JCY7-F1
#
_entry.id   AF-A0A554JCY7-F1
#
_cell.length_a   1.000
_cell.length_b   1.000
_cell.length_c   1.000
_cell.angle_alpha   90.00
_cell.angle_beta   90.00
_cell.angle_gamma   90.00
#
_symmetry.space_group_name_H-M   'P 1'
#
loop_
_entity.id
_entity.type
_entity.pdbx_description
1 polymer ?
#
loop_
_entity_poly.entity_id
_entity_poly.type
_entity_poly.pdbx_seq_one_letter_code
_entity_poly.pdbx_strand_id
1 'polypeptide(L)' 'MNKLKMLLSILAILFGIFIFIYGRWDDSPGAQLLGLLAVIAGIVGVKKSIA' A
#
# COMPACT_ATOMS: atom_id res chain seq x y z
N MET A 1 11.76 13.46 -10.26
CA MET A 1 10.58 13.15 -9.40
C MET A 1 9.28 13.32 -10.17
N ASN A 2 8.63 12.22 -10.54
CA ASN A 2 7.27 12.30 -11.07
C ASN A 2 6.29 12.41 -9.88
N LYS A 3 5.80 13.62 -9.62
CA LYS A 3 4.92 13.93 -8.48
C LYS A 3 3.68 13.03 -8.43
N LEU A 4 3.14 12.66 -9.59
CA LEU A 4 1.99 11.76 -9.69
C LEU A 4 2.33 10.34 -9.21
N LYS A 5 3.49 9.79 -9.61
CA LYS A 5 3.93 8.46 -9.15
C LYS A 5 4.14 8.42 -7.65
N MET A 6 4.70 9.48 -7.09
CA MET A 6 4.89 9.62 -5.64
C MET A 6 3.54 9.68 -4.92
N LEU A 7 2.60 10.49 -5.41
CA LEU A 7 1.24 10.58 -4.86
C LEU A 7 0.54 9.22 -4.89
N LEU A 8 0.55 8.52 -6.03
CA LEU A 8 -0.06 7.20 -6.19
C LEU A 8 0.58 6.15 -5.26
N SER A 9 1.90 6.23 -5.05
CA SER A 9 2.61 5.32 -4.14
C SER A 9 2.21 5.55 -2.69
N ILE A 10 2.06 6.81 -2.26
CA ILE A 10 1.56 7.17 -0.93
C ILE A 10 0.11 6.69 -0.76
N LEU A 11 -0.74 6.90 -1.78
CA LEU A 11 -2.13 6.46 -1.75
C LEU A 11 -2.24 4.93 -1.63
N ALA A 12 -1.37 4.19 -2.34
CA ALA A 12 -1.29 2.73 -2.22
C ALA A 12 -0.89 2.26 -0.82
N ILE A 13 0.01 2.98 -0.14
CA ILE A 13 0.38 2.67 1.25
C ILE A 13 -0.83 2.87 2.17
N LEU A 14 -1.50 4.03 2.08
CA LEU A 14 -2.67 4.32 2.91
C LEU A 14 -3.81 3.31 2.68
N PHE A 15 -4.07 2.97 1.41
CA PHE A 15 -5.08 1.99 1.03
C PHE A 15 -4.71 0.57 1.48
N GLY A 16 -3.43 0.19 1.37
CA GLY A 16 -2.94 -1.09 1.86
C GLY A 16 -3.07 -1.24 3.38
N ILE A 17 -2.75 -0.20 4.14
CA ILE A 17 -2.97 -0.17 5.60
C ILE A 17 -4.46 -0.31 5.92
N PHE A 18 -5.32 0.44 5.21
CA PHE A 18 -6.77 0.36 5.37
C PHE A 18 -7.29 -1.06 5.14
N ILE A 19 -6.93 -1.70 4.03
CA ILE A 19 -7.32 -3.08 3.72
C ILE A 19 -6.78 -4.05 4.78
N PHE A 20 -5.53 -3.87 5.24
CA PHE A 20 -4.94 -4.75 6.24
C PHE A 20 -5.72 -4.72 7.57
N ILE A 21 -6.10 -3.51 8.02
CA ILE A 21 -6.87 -3.32 9.25
C ILE A 21 -8.29 -3.87 9.07
N TYR A 22 -8.95 -3.52 7.97
CA TYR A 22 -10.31 -3.99 7.70
C TYR A 22 -10.37 -5.51 7.51
N GLY A 23 -9.37 -6.09 6.87
CA GLY A 23 -9.22 -7.54 6.73
C GLY A 23 -9.02 -8.27 8.05
N ARG A 24 -8.44 -7.61 9.06
CA ARG A 24 -8.45 -8.14 10.44
C ARG A 24 -9.83 -8.08 11.06
N TRP A 25 -10.59 -7.02 10.83
CA TRP A 25 -11.94 -6.90 11.37
C TRP A 25 -12.90 -7.92 10.76
N ASP A 26 -12.73 -8.23 9.47
CA ASP A 26 -13.48 -9.24 8.72
C ASP A 26 -12.93 -10.69 8.88
N ASP A 27 -11.94 -10.91 9.77
CA ASP A 27 -11.24 -12.20 9.93
C ASP A 27 -10.79 -12.84 8.60
N SER A 28 -10.46 -12.00 7.62
CA SER A 28 -10.13 -12.36 6.24
C SER A 28 -8.61 -12.33 6.02
N PRO A 29 -7.89 -13.47 6.13
CA PRO A 29 -6.43 -13.52 5.97
C PRO A 29 -5.97 -13.11 4.56
N GLY A 30 -6.80 -13.34 3.54
CA GLY A 30 -6.54 -12.89 2.17
C GLY A 30 -6.51 -11.36 2.05
N ALA A 31 -7.44 -10.66 2.71
CA ALA A 31 -7.47 -9.20 2.75
C ALA A 31 -6.23 -8.66 3.48
N GLN A 32 -5.84 -9.26 4.61
CA GLN A 32 -4.58 -8.89 5.26
C GLN A 32 -3.37 -9.05 4.33
N LEU A 33 -3.25 -10.18 3.62
CA LEU A 33 -2.15 -10.38 2.68
C LEU A 33 -2.15 -9.34 1.55
N LEU A 34 -3.30 -9.06 0.96
CA LEU A 34 -3.44 -8.04 -0.09
C LEU A 34 -3.07 -6.65 0.42
N GLY A 35 -3.53 -6.28 1.62
CA GLY A 35 -3.17 -5.01 2.26
C GLY A 35 -1.66 -4.88 2.48
N LEU A 36 -1.01 -5.94 2.98
CA LEU A 36 0.44 -5.98 3.16
C LEU A 36 1.20 -5.82 1.84
N LEU A 37 0.79 -6.55 0.80
CA LEU A 37 1.41 -6.46 -0.52
C LEU A 37 1.25 -5.06 -1.13
N ALA A 38 0.09 -4.42 -0.96
CA ALA A 38 -0.14 -3.05 -1.41
C ALA A 38 0.78 -2.04 -0.69
N VAL A 39 0.98 -2.19 0.63
CA VAL A 39 1.94 -1.38 1.39
C VAL A 39 3.37 -1.56 0.86
N ILE A 40 3.81 -2.81 0.67
CA ILE A 40 5.16 -3.10 0.16
C ILE A 40 5.36 -2.50 -1.24
N ALA A 41 4.39 -2.69 -2.14
CA ALA A 41 4.45 -2.13 -3.49
C ALA A 41 4.51 -0.60 -3.47
N GLY A 42 3.74 0.05 -2.59
CA GLY A 42 3.79 1.49 -2.38
C GLY A 42 5.15 1.98 -1.88
N ILE A 43 5.77 1.30 -0.89
CA ILE A 43 7.10 1.64 -0.38
C ILE A 43 8.16 1.52 -1.49
N VAL A 44 8.12 0.44 -2.28
CA VAL A 44 9.02 0.24 -3.42
C VAL A 44 8.81 1.32 -4.48
N GLY A 45 7.56 1.71 -4.73
CA GLY A 45 7.19 2.80 -5.63
C GLY A 45 7.77 4.15 -5.20
N VAL A 46 7.69 4.49 -3.91
CA VAL A 46 8.29 5.70 -3.34
C VAL A 46 9.81 5.67 -3.50
N LYS A 47 10.48 4.56 -3.14
CA LYS A 47 11.93 4.40 -3.29
C LYS A 47 12.39 4.63 -4.74
N LYS A 48 11.69 4.02 -5.71
CA LYS A 48 11.98 4.18 -7.15
C LYS A 48 11.67 5.58 -7.70
N SER A 49 10.80 6.34 -7.04
CA SER A 49 10.43 7.68 -7.48
C SER A 49 11.35 8.77 -6.94
N ILE A 50 12.15 8.44 -5.92
CA ILE A 50 13.14 9.32 -5.28
C ILE A 50 14.55 9.03 -5.81
N ALA A 51 14.88 7.76 -6.06
CA ALA A 51 16.10 7.34 -6.76
C ALA A 51 16.09 7.82 -8.23
#